data_AF-A0A963PUV0-F1
#
_entry.id   AF-A0A963PUV0-F1
#
_cell.length_a   1.000
_cell.length_b   1.000
_cell.length_c   1.000
_cell.angle_alpha   90.00
_cell.angle_beta   90.00
_cell.angle_gamma   90.00
#
_symmetry.space_group_name_H-M   'P 1'
#
loop_
_entity.id
_entity.type
_entity.pdbx_description
1 polymer ?
#
loop_
_entity_poly.entity_id
_entity_poly.type
_entity_poly.pdbx_seq_one_letter_code
_entity_poly.pdbx_strand_id
1 'polypeptide(L)' 'MIWHPDHAAQAGQRRSALTQTIDLMPTFLELFGLPAPAEVQGQSLLPLLADDQARIRDAALYGQHGCAINLTDGRYT' A
#
# COMPACT_ATOMS: atom_id res chain seq x y z
N MET A 1 -7.11 -5.41 -5.93
CA MET A 1 -6.74 -5.46 -7.36
C MET A 1 -6.64 -4.03 -7.84
N ILE A 2 -5.53 -3.65 -8.46
CA ILE A 2 -5.31 -2.32 -9.04
C ILE A 2 -4.95 -2.54 -10.51
N TRP A 3 -5.50 -1.71 -11.39
CA TRP A 3 -5.10 -1.63 -12.80
C TRP A 3 -4.66 -0.20 -13.07
N HIS A 4 -3.50 -0.06 -13.72
CA HIS A 4 -2.97 1.24 -14.11
C HIS A 4 -2.43 1.16 -15.55
N PRO A 5 -2.86 2.04 -16.47
CA PRO A 5 -2.54 1.93 -17.88
C PRO A 5 -1.02 2.03 -18.14
N ASP A 6 -0.33 2.93 -17.44
CA ASP A 6 1.13 3.09 -17.60
C ASP A 6 1.93 1.88 -17.09
N HIS A 7 1.28 0.98 -16.35
CA HIS A 7 1.82 -0.26 -15.83
C HIS A 7 1.21 -1.50 -16.50
N ALA A 8 0.68 -1.36 -17.73
CA ALA A 8 0.02 -2.47 -18.44
C ALA A 8 0.93 -3.70 -18.63
N ALA A 9 2.24 -3.51 -18.77
CA ALA A 9 3.20 -4.61 -18.86
C ALA A 9 3.29 -5.44 -17.56
N GLN A 10 2.81 -4.91 -16.44
CA GLN A 10 2.71 -5.60 -15.16
C GLN A 10 1.32 -6.23 -14.91
N ALA A 11 0.41 -6.20 -15.89
CA ALA A 11 -0.92 -6.78 -15.75
C ALA A 11 -0.90 -8.26 -15.37
N GLY A 12 -1.83 -8.67 -14.51
CA GLY A 12 -1.96 -10.05 -14.03
C GLY A 12 -0.92 -10.48 -13.00
N GLN A 13 0.06 -9.64 -12.67
CA GLN A 13 1.05 -9.94 -11.63
C GLN A 13 0.47 -9.79 -10.22
N ARG A 14 1.06 -10.50 -9.27
CA ARG A 14 0.74 -10.42 -7.84
C ARG A 14 1.91 -9.82 -7.08
N ARG A 15 1.64 -8.85 -6.21
CA ARG A 15 2.61 -8.25 -5.29
C ARG A 15 2.56 -8.94 -3.92
N SER A 16 3.73 -9.09 -3.30
CA SER A 16 3.88 -9.68 -1.96
C SER A 16 4.07 -8.66 -0.84
N ALA A 17 4.30 -7.38 -1.18
CA ALA A 17 4.46 -6.31 -0.22
C ALA A 17 3.20 -6.11 0.66
N LEU A 18 3.42 -5.78 1.92
CA LEU A 18 2.36 -5.44 2.86
C LEU A 18 1.69 -4.11 2.48
N THR A 19 0.36 -4.10 2.45
CA THR A 19 -0.46 -2.94 2.11
C THR A 19 -1.63 -2.80 3.08
N GLN A 20 -2.19 -1.60 3.20
CA GLN A 20 -3.37 -1.34 4.01
C GLN A 20 -4.34 -0.42 3.25
N THR A 21 -5.63 -0.44 3.60
CA THR A 21 -6.64 0.41 2.92
C THR A 21 -6.32 1.90 2.97
N ILE A 22 -5.63 2.36 4.02
CA ILE A 22 -5.22 3.76 4.18
C ILE A 22 -4.20 4.24 3.12
N ASP A 23 -3.61 3.30 2.37
CA ASP A 23 -2.63 3.58 1.31
C ASP A 23 -3.28 4.09 0.03
N LEU A 24 -4.58 3.87 -0.14
CA LEU A 24 -5.31 4.32 -1.33
C LEU A 24 -5.29 5.84 -1.45
N MET A 25 -5.49 6.56 -0.35
CA MET A 25 -5.54 8.02 -0.36
C MET A 25 -4.21 8.66 -0.82
N PRO A 26 -3.04 8.38 -0.22
CA PRO A 26 -1.78 8.94 -0.69
C PRO A 26 -1.42 8.47 -2.11
N THR A 27 -1.83 7.26 -2.52
CA THR A 27 -1.67 6.79 -3.91
C THR A 27 -2.41 7.70 -4.89
N PHE A 28 -3.65 8.07 -4.59
CA PHE A 28 -4.42 8.98 -5.44
C PHE A 28 -3.82 10.38 -5.46
N LEU A 29 -3.36 10.90 -4.31
CA LEU A 29 -2.70 12.21 -4.29
C LEU A 29 -1.45 12.22 -5.17
N GLU A 30 -0.60 11.19 -5.09
CA GLU A 30 0.59 11.08 -5.94
C GLU A 30 0.23 10.99 -7.43
N LEU A 31 -0.81 10.22 -7.80
CA LEU A 31 -1.30 10.13 -9.18
C LEU A 31 -1.71 11.50 -9.76
N PHE A 32 -2.24 12.40 -8.93
CA PHE A 32 -2.62 13.75 -9.35
C PHE A 32 -1.51 14.79 -9.12
N GLY A 33 -0.31 14.38 -8.71
CA GLY A 33 0.80 15.28 -8.42
C GLY A 33 0.56 16.21 -7.22
N LEU A 34 -0.29 15.78 -6.28
CA LEU A 34 -0.64 16.53 -5.07
C LEU A 34 0.17 16.05 -3.87
N PRO A 35 0.61 16.95 -2.97
CA PRO A 35 1.30 16.55 -1.76
C PRO A 35 0.34 15.89 -0.76
N ALA A 36 0.82 14.84 -0.09
CA ALA A 36 0.11 14.27 1.05
C ALA A 36 0.25 15.17 2.29
N PRO A 37 -0.82 15.40 3.07
CA PRO A 37 -0.73 16.05 4.38
C PRO A 37 0.22 15.31 5.34
N ALA A 38 0.77 16.01 6.33
CA ALA A 38 1.74 15.44 7.26
C ALA A 38 1.15 14.37 8.19
N GLU A 39 -0.17 14.40 8.39
CA GLU A 39 -0.92 13.47 9.25
C GLU A 39 -1.16 12.11 8.57
N VAL A 40 -0.88 12.00 7.26
CA VAL A 40 -1.08 10.78 6.50
C VAL A 40 -0.10 9.71 6.97
N GLN A 41 -0.66 8.58 7.42
CA GLN A 41 0.11 7.40 7.83
C GLN A 41 0.14 6.31 6.76
N GLY A 42 -0.69 6.43 5.72
CA GLY A 42 -0.63 5.57 4.55
C GLY A 42 0.58 5.90 3.69
N GLN A 43 0.97 4.97 2.82
CA GLN A 43 2.03 5.18 1.84
C GLN A 43 1.51 4.83 0.45
N SER A 44 1.99 5.55 -0.57
CA SER A 44 1.55 5.31 -1.94
C SER A 44 1.92 3.90 -2.43
N LEU A 45 1.00 3.30 -3.18
CA LEU A 45 1.15 1.98 -3.80
C LEU A 45 1.84 2.05 -5.17
N LEU A 46 2.06 3.24 -5.75
CA LEU A 46 2.66 3.38 -7.08
C LEU A 46 4.05 2.73 -7.20
N PRO A 47 4.96 2.84 -6.21
CA PRO A 47 6.26 2.14 -6.27
C PRO A 47 6.11 0.63 -6.42
N LEU A 48 5.05 0.05 -5.82
CA LEU A 48 4.77 -1.39 -5.88
C LEU A 48 4.23 -1.82 -7.25
N LEU A 49 3.68 -0.91 -8.05
CA LEU A 49 3.26 -1.24 -9.42
C LEU A 49 4.49 -1.39 -10.34
N ALA A 50 5.47 -0.51 -10.16
CA ALA A 50 6.70 -0.44 -10.95
C ALA A 50 7.69 -1.58 -10.65
N ASP A 51 7.85 -1.93 -9.37
CA ASP A 51 8.84 -2.92 -8.92
C ASP A 51 8.20 -3.92 -7.92
N ASP A 52 8.37 -5.21 -8.20
CA ASP A 52 7.87 -6.30 -7.34
C ASP A 52 8.66 -6.44 -6.04
N GLN A 53 9.90 -5.92 -5.99
CA GLN A 53 10.76 -5.94 -4.81
C GLN A 53 10.61 -4.69 -3.95
N ALA A 54 9.85 -3.69 -4.41
CA ALA A 54 9.60 -2.48 -3.63
C ALA A 54 8.83 -2.80 -2.35
N ARG A 55 9.14 -2.04 -1.29
CA ARG A 55 8.48 -2.13 0.01
C ARG A 55 8.11 -0.73 0.49
N ILE A 56 6.91 -0.62 1.05
CA ILE A 56 6.41 0.62 1.63
C ILE A 56 6.20 0.50 3.15
N ARG A 57 6.29 -0.69 3.73
CA ARG A 57 6.22 -0.87 5.19
C ARG A 57 6.86 -2.18 5.59
N ASP A 58 7.37 -2.21 6.81
CA ASP A 58 7.91 -3.44 7.43
C ASP A 58 6.82 -4.25 8.13
N ALA A 59 5.74 -3.60 8.58
CA ALA A 59 4.64 -4.24 9.27
C ALA A 59 3.28 -3.59 8.97
N ALA A 60 2.21 -4.36 9.08
CA ALA A 60 0.83 -3.90 8.90
C ALA A 60 0.01 -4.11 10.18
N LEU A 61 -0.81 -3.11 10.52
CA LEU A 61 -1.75 -3.16 11.63
C LEU A 61 -3.14 -3.60 11.16
N TYR A 62 -3.77 -4.49 11.91
CA TYR A 62 -5.15 -4.91 11.65
C TYR A 62 -5.85 -5.30 12.95
N GLY A 63 -7.17 -5.24 12.96
CA GLY A 63 -7.96 -5.51 14.15
C GLY A 63 -9.35 -4.91 14.02
N GLN A 64 -10.09 -4.97 15.11
CA GLN A 64 -11.44 -4.41 15.17
C GLN A 64 -11.49 -3.28 16.19
N HIS A 65 -12.21 -2.22 15.85
CA HIS A 65 -12.42 -1.09 16.74
C HIS A 65 -13.00 -1.56 18.08
N GLY A 66 -12.37 -1.18 19.19
CA GLY A 66 -12.76 -1.59 20.54
C GLY A 66 -12.36 -3.03 20.92
N CYS A 67 -11.57 -3.71 20.09
CA CYS A 67 -11.09 -5.08 20.33
C CYS A 67 -9.56 -5.14 20.22
N ALA A 68 -9.03 -6.36 20.08
CA ALA A 68 -7.59 -6.58 19.89
C ALA A 68 -7.07 -5.91 18.61
N ILE A 69 -5.89 -5.31 18.72
CA ILE A 69 -5.07 -4.84 17.62
C ILE A 69 -3.94 -5.85 17.45
N ASN A 70 -3.67 -6.22 16.21
CA ASN A 70 -2.63 -7.16 15.82
C ASN A 70 -1.66 -6.48 14.85
N LEU A 71 -0.46 -7.04 14.74
CA LEU A 71 0.60 -6.57 13.88
C LEU A 71 1.24 -7.76 13.16
N THR A 72 1.44 -7.65 11.85
CA THR A 72 2.13 -8.67 11.06
C THR A 72 3.29 -8.06 10.27
N ASP A 73 4.40 -8.79 10.19
CA ASP A 73 5.54 -8.50 9.30
C ASP A 73 5.45 -9.26 7.96
N GLY A 74 4.32 -9.92 7.69
CA GLY A 74 4.10 -10.78 6.54
C GLY A 74 4.56 -12.22 6.74
N ARG A 75 5.22 -12.54 7.85
CA ARG A 75 5.60 -13.91 8.25
C ARG A 75 4.86 -14.38 9.50
N TYR A 76 4.71 -13.51 10.50
CA TYR A 76 4.05 -13.80 11.77
C TYR A 76 2.80 -12.94 11.94
N THR A 77 1.79 -13.49 12.62
CA THR A 77 0.46 -12.87 12.77
C THR A 77 -0.12 -13.12 14.15
#